data_AF-A0A8E5J7I7-F1
#
_entry.id   AF-A0A8E5J7I7-F1
#
_cell.length_a   1.000
_cell.length_b   1.000
_cell.length_c   1.000
_cell.angle_alpha   90.00
_cell.angle_beta   90.00
_cell.angle_gamma   90.00
#
_symmetry.space_group_name_H-M   'P 1'
#
loop_
_entity.id
_entity.type
_entity.pdbx_description
1 polymer ?
#
loop_
_entity_poly.entity_id
_entity_poly.type
_entity_poly.pdbx_seq_one_letter_code
_entity_poly.pdbx_strand_id
1 'polypeptide(L)'
;QIGSWINYIFWLINEFMQHTMCRKSIKLMYDLFYLSTNFMMYMYYVCNIKKTYFKLVKILNNYMDNPQVMNAFNMLVRTSEAMRVLFMNMFTHISIIYMMNLLYNSTKINQMESTNTYKLRSGMMSNICHWCRYYSLNNKQKEMSYNKFNEWLAGLMDGDGYLQHRKDGWFSTVMTSHINDEHCLYMIKNRLGGSMKLVSGKKAIRYYLHNKEGIIDLANRINGLIRTPVRMEQFKMLCNKYDILYKNPIELTFDNAWFSGFFDSDGTMTLNSTTKRIELRITQKYMEPLLELEKIYPGNVYMHQRKTNKLNTSYRFVMGRELAMYNIIDNYFINNPLRSYKTKRLVTIKEFYNLKNLKAYDYPDNHVLKKAWIYFKNKWDYI
;
A
#
# COMPACT_ATOMS: atom_id res chain seq x y z
N GLN A 1 48.23 23.05 -30.80
CA GLN A 1 47.65 23.61 -29.57
C GLN A 1 47.94 22.77 -28.33
N ILE A 2 47.99 21.43 -28.36
CA ILE A 2 48.27 20.58 -27.17
C ILE A 2 49.72 20.73 -26.65
N GLY A 3 50.70 20.91 -27.53
CA GLY A 3 52.11 21.08 -27.14
C GLY A 3 52.41 22.34 -26.32
N SER A 4 51.65 23.43 -26.49
CA SER A 4 51.85 24.65 -25.67
C SER A 4 51.29 24.49 -24.26
N TRP A 5 50.26 23.65 -24.09
CA TRP A 5 49.69 23.33 -22.77
C TRP A 5 50.65 22.47 -21.94
N ILE A 6 51.34 21.52 -22.56
CA ILE A 6 52.30 20.65 -21.86
C ILE A 6 53.52 21.47 -21.38
N ASN A 7 54.02 22.39 -22.21
CA ASN A 7 55.11 23.29 -21.82
C ASN A 7 54.69 24.30 -20.73
N TYR A 8 53.45 24.78 -20.78
CA TYR A 8 52.88 25.64 -19.72
C TYR A 8 52.74 24.88 -18.38
N ILE A 9 52.33 23.61 -18.44
CA ILE A 9 52.24 22.73 -17.26
C ILE A 9 53.62 22.43 -16.68
N PHE A 10 54.62 22.14 -17.52
CA PHE A 10 56.00 21.94 -17.05
C PHE A 10 56.60 23.20 -16.43
N TRP A 11 56.32 24.38 -17.00
CA TRP A 11 56.76 25.65 -16.44
C TRP A 11 56.12 25.94 -15.07
N LEU A 12 54.80 25.73 -14.94
CA LEU A 12 54.07 25.85 -13.68
C LEU A 12 54.61 24.90 -12.60
N ILE A 13 54.88 23.64 -12.95
CA ILE A 13 55.42 22.65 -12.02
C ILE A 13 56.83 23.06 -11.53
N ASN A 14 57.66 23.63 -12.41
CA ASN A 14 59.01 24.06 -12.05
C ASN A 14 59.02 25.31 -11.15
N GLU A 15 58.11 26.27 -11.40
CA GLU A 15 57.84 27.43 -10.53
C GLU A 15 57.35 26.99 -9.13
N PHE A 16 56.43 26.03 -9.08
CA PHE A 16 55.88 25.54 -7.82
C PHE A 16 56.85 24.67 -7.00
N MET A 17 57.84 24.05 -7.64
CA MET A 17 58.88 23.27 -6.95
C MET A 17 59.95 24.16 -6.30
N GLN A 18 60.10 25.41 -6.73
CA GLN A 18 61.05 26.36 -6.13
C GLN A 18 60.51 27.09 -4.91
N HIS A 19 59.18 27.15 -4.74
CA HIS A 19 58.55 27.72 -3.56
C HIS A 19 58.11 26.62 -2.59
N THR A 20 58.50 26.75 -1.31
CA THR A 20 58.14 25.80 -0.24
C THR A 20 56.64 25.86 0.08
N MET A 21 55.83 25.26 -0.79
CA MET A 21 54.40 25.06 -0.60
C MET A 21 54.16 23.83 0.28
N CYS A 22 53.36 24.02 1.33
CA CYS A 22 53.08 22.99 2.34
C CYS A 22 52.29 21.80 1.74
N ARG A 23 52.64 20.56 2.13
CA ARG A 23 52.08 19.26 1.65
C ARG A 23 50.56 19.19 1.40
N LYS A 24 49.75 20.01 2.08
CA LYS A 24 48.28 20.06 1.89
C LYS A 24 47.85 20.67 0.56
N SER A 25 48.57 21.67 0.03
CA SER A 25 48.22 22.29 -1.26
C SER A 25 48.59 21.39 -2.44
N ILE A 26 49.68 20.62 -2.33
CA ILE A 26 50.08 19.62 -3.33
C ILE A 26 49.04 18.49 -3.45
N LYS A 27 48.48 18.04 -2.32
CA LYS A 27 47.43 17.01 -2.30
C LYS A 27 46.13 17.50 -2.92
N LEU A 28 45.71 18.73 -2.59
CA LEU A 28 44.50 19.34 -3.17
C LEU A 28 44.63 19.50 -4.68
N MET A 29 45.81 19.88 -5.18
CA MET A 29 46.08 19.99 -6.61
C MET A 29 46.10 18.62 -7.30
N TYR A 30 46.70 17.60 -6.69
CA TYR A 30 46.68 16.23 -7.22
C TYR A 30 45.26 15.68 -7.34
N ASP A 31 44.43 15.91 -6.31
CA ASP A 31 43.03 15.49 -6.29
C ASP A 31 42.19 16.21 -7.36
N LEU A 32 42.44 17.51 -7.58
CA LEU A 32 41.80 18.29 -8.66
C LEU A 32 42.25 17.82 -10.05
N PHE A 33 43.53 17.49 -10.22
CA PHE A 33 44.06 16.98 -11.48
C PHE A 33 43.50 15.59 -11.81
N TYR A 34 43.44 14.70 -10.82
CA TYR A 34 42.83 13.37 -10.93
C TYR A 34 41.33 13.43 -11.23
N LEU A 35 40.62 14.42 -10.70
CA LEU A 35 39.22 14.66 -11.05
C LEU A 35 39.07 15.10 -12.51
N SER A 36 39.95 15.98 -12.99
CA SER A 36 39.88 16.55 -14.33
C SER A 36 40.19 15.53 -15.43
N THR A 37 41.13 14.62 -15.20
CA THR A 37 41.49 13.55 -16.17
C THR A 37 40.41 12.47 -16.23
N ASN A 38 39.81 12.11 -15.09
CA ASN A 38 38.65 11.21 -15.06
C ASN A 38 37.41 11.82 -15.71
N PHE A 39 37.21 13.13 -15.55
CA PHE A 39 36.13 13.85 -16.25
C PHE A 39 36.35 13.88 -17.76
N MET A 40 37.58 14.12 -18.22
CA MET A 40 37.93 14.10 -19.65
C MET A 40 37.78 12.69 -20.27
N MET A 41 38.19 11.64 -19.55
CA MET A 41 37.96 10.24 -19.94
C MET A 41 36.47 9.89 -19.98
N TYR A 42 35.69 10.35 -18.99
CA TYR A 42 34.24 10.18 -18.95
C TYR A 42 33.55 10.90 -20.11
N MET A 43 33.97 12.13 -20.43
CA MET A 43 33.43 12.91 -21.55
C MET A 43 33.79 12.28 -22.91
N TYR A 44 34.99 11.71 -23.06
CA TYR A 44 35.39 10.93 -24.23
C TYR A 44 34.55 9.65 -24.38
N TYR A 45 34.28 8.95 -23.27
CA TYR A 45 33.44 7.76 -23.23
C TYR A 45 31.97 8.08 -23.58
N VAL A 46 31.42 9.17 -23.05
CA VAL A 46 30.06 9.67 -23.32
C VAL A 46 29.90 10.12 -24.78
N CYS A 47 30.94 10.69 -25.40
CA CYS A 47 30.91 11.08 -26.82
C CYS A 47 30.88 9.88 -27.77
N ASN A 48 31.62 8.80 -27.46
CA ASN A 48 31.62 7.58 -28.28
C ASN A 48 30.34 6.75 -28.12
N ILE A 49 29.68 6.79 -26.95
CA ILE A 49 28.41 6.07 -26.72
C ILE A 49 27.24 6.67 -27.53
N LYS A 50 27.23 7.98 -27.83
CA LYS A 50 26.10 8.63 -28.52
C LYS A 50 25.74 8.01 -29.89
N LYS A 51 26.72 7.52 -30.66
CA LYS A 51 26.49 6.94 -32.00
C LYS A 51 25.98 5.50 -31.98
N THR A 52 26.46 4.68 -31.04
CA THR A 52 26.04 3.28 -30.86
C THR A 52 24.74 3.17 -30.07
N TYR A 53 24.52 4.06 -29.11
CA TYR A 53 23.36 4.05 -28.21
C TYR A 53 22.04 4.43 -28.90
N PHE A 54 22.06 5.37 -29.85
CA PHE A 54 20.85 5.72 -30.62
C PHE A 54 20.35 4.56 -31.50
N LYS A 55 21.26 3.72 -32.01
CA LYS A 55 20.89 2.48 -32.74
C LYS A 55 20.33 1.43 -31.78
N LEU A 56 20.95 1.24 -30.62
CA LEU A 56 20.50 0.27 -29.60
C LEU A 56 19.14 0.62 -28.99
N VAL A 57 18.88 1.89 -28.67
CA VAL A 57 17.59 2.34 -28.12
C VAL A 57 16.45 2.19 -29.14
N LYS A 58 16.72 2.42 -30.43
CA LYS A 58 15.73 2.23 -31.50
C LYS A 58 15.41 0.74 -31.73
N ILE A 59 16.41 -0.13 -31.59
CA ILE A 59 16.22 -1.59 -31.62
C ILE A 59 15.43 -2.03 -30.38
N LEU A 60 15.81 -1.58 -29.17
CA LEU A 60 15.15 -1.95 -27.93
C LEU A 60 13.69 -1.48 -27.87
N ASN A 61 13.37 -0.26 -28.33
CA ASN A 61 11.98 0.21 -28.38
C ASN A 61 11.13 -0.65 -29.33
N ASN A 62 11.65 -1.05 -30.49
CA ASN A 62 10.95 -1.95 -31.40
C ASN A 62 10.75 -3.37 -30.83
N TYR A 63 11.64 -3.84 -29.94
CA TYR A 63 11.51 -5.14 -29.28
C TYR A 63 10.58 -5.10 -28.05
N MET A 64 10.51 -3.97 -27.35
CA MET A 64 9.72 -3.82 -26.11
C MET A 64 8.21 -3.61 -26.37
N ASP A 65 7.83 -3.19 -27.58
CA ASP A 65 6.42 -3.14 -28.01
C ASP A 65 5.86 -4.51 -28.41
N ASN A 66 6.69 -5.58 -28.41
CA ASN A 66 6.24 -6.94 -28.65
C ASN A 66 5.83 -7.64 -27.32
N PRO A 67 4.54 -7.96 -27.11
CA PRO A 67 4.04 -8.52 -25.86
C PRO A 67 4.66 -9.87 -25.49
N GLN A 68 5.10 -10.66 -26.48
CA GLN A 68 5.72 -11.97 -26.25
C GLN A 68 7.14 -11.83 -25.69
N VAL A 69 7.89 -10.82 -26.17
CA VAL A 69 9.24 -10.50 -25.67
C VAL A 69 9.16 -9.96 -24.25
N MET A 70 8.21 -9.07 -23.97
CA MET A 70 7.97 -8.54 -22.63
C MET A 70 7.60 -9.64 -21.62
N ASN A 71 6.80 -10.63 -22.04
CA ASN A 71 6.45 -11.78 -21.19
C ASN A 71 7.65 -12.73 -20.95
N ALA A 72 8.47 -12.99 -21.97
CA ALA A 72 9.70 -13.77 -21.81
C ALA A 72 10.71 -13.07 -20.88
N PHE A 73 10.81 -11.74 -20.96
CA PHE A 73 11.67 -10.94 -20.08
C PHE A 73 11.18 -10.93 -18.63
N ASN A 74 9.87 -10.78 -18.41
CA ASN A 74 9.28 -10.85 -17.07
C ASN A 74 9.43 -12.23 -16.43
N MET A 75 9.56 -13.30 -17.22
CA MET A 75 9.92 -14.63 -16.70
C MET A 75 11.39 -14.72 -16.24
N LEU A 76 12.32 -14.01 -16.89
CA LEU A 76 13.75 -13.96 -16.52
C LEU A 76 14.01 -13.17 -15.22
N VAL A 77 13.24 -12.12 -14.94
CA VAL A 77 13.38 -11.29 -13.72
C VAL A 77 12.92 -12.04 -12.46
N ARG A 78 12.13 -13.12 -12.58
CA ARG A 78 11.65 -13.90 -11.44
C ARG A 78 12.74 -14.73 -10.73
N THR A 79 13.94 -14.87 -11.29
CA THR A 79 14.99 -15.77 -10.73
C THR A 79 16.23 -15.06 -10.19
N SER A 80 16.38 -13.74 -10.34
CA SER A 80 17.57 -13.03 -9.83
C SER A 80 17.26 -11.60 -9.40
N GLU A 81 17.23 -11.38 -8.09
CA GLU A 81 17.10 -10.05 -7.46
C GLU A 81 18.26 -9.12 -7.89
N ALA A 82 19.42 -9.68 -8.25
CA ALA A 82 20.55 -8.91 -8.78
C ALA A 82 20.25 -8.26 -10.13
N MET A 83 19.49 -8.92 -11.02
CA MET A 83 19.07 -8.32 -12.29
C MET A 83 18.06 -7.19 -12.08
N ARG A 84 17.16 -7.32 -11.10
CA ARG A 84 16.21 -6.25 -10.73
C ARG A 84 16.92 -5.02 -10.18
N VAL A 85 17.94 -5.21 -9.33
CA VAL A 85 18.76 -4.13 -8.77
C VAL A 85 19.63 -3.46 -9.84
N LEU A 86 20.23 -4.24 -10.74
CA LEU A 86 20.97 -3.70 -11.89
C LEU A 86 20.07 -2.85 -12.79
N PHE A 87 18.83 -3.27 -13.00
CA PHE A 87 17.85 -2.53 -13.81
C PHE A 87 17.40 -1.23 -13.14
N MET A 88 17.14 -1.26 -11.83
CA MET A 88 16.84 -0.04 -11.07
C MET A 88 18.02 0.94 -11.10
N ASN A 89 19.26 0.45 -10.96
CA ASN A 89 20.46 1.28 -11.07
C ASN A 89 20.69 1.83 -12.49
N MET A 90 20.35 1.07 -13.53
CA MET A 90 20.37 1.58 -14.90
C MET A 90 19.33 2.70 -15.09
N PHE A 91 18.12 2.55 -14.54
CA PHE A 91 17.08 3.57 -14.62
C PHE A 91 17.43 4.85 -13.86
N THR A 92 18.07 4.74 -12.69
CA THR A 92 18.57 5.90 -11.95
C THR A 92 19.71 6.60 -12.68
N HIS A 93 20.60 5.86 -13.34
CA HIS A 93 21.63 6.47 -14.19
C HIS A 93 21.02 7.15 -15.43
N ILE A 94 20.02 6.56 -16.08
CA ILE A 94 19.30 7.18 -17.20
C ILE A 94 18.61 8.48 -16.76
N SER A 95 17.98 8.50 -15.59
CA SER A 95 17.30 9.70 -15.07
C SER A 95 18.30 10.80 -14.67
N ILE A 96 19.44 10.44 -14.08
CA ILE A 96 20.52 11.40 -13.79
C ILE A 96 21.10 11.97 -15.08
N ILE A 97 21.35 11.15 -16.11
CA ILE A 97 21.84 11.60 -17.42
C ILE A 97 20.82 12.54 -18.07
N TYR A 98 19.52 12.23 -17.99
CA TYR A 98 18.45 13.08 -18.48
C TYR A 98 18.39 14.43 -17.75
N MET A 99 18.54 14.43 -16.42
CA MET A 99 18.61 15.64 -15.60
C MET A 99 19.86 16.48 -15.91
N MET A 100 21.02 15.85 -16.11
CA MET A 100 22.26 16.51 -16.53
C MET A 100 22.12 17.12 -17.93
N ASN A 101 21.40 16.44 -18.85
CA ASN A 101 21.12 16.96 -20.20
C ASN A 101 20.15 18.16 -20.15
N LEU A 102 19.17 18.13 -19.25
CA LEU A 102 18.27 19.26 -18.99
C LEU A 102 19.01 20.47 -18.41
N LEU A 103 19.96 20.24 -17.49
CA LEU A 103 20.83 21.29 -16.93
C LEU A 103 21.84 21.83 -17.95
N TYR A 104 22.36 20.98 -18.84
CA TYR A 104 23.23 21.39 -19.93
C TYR A 104 22.47 22.23 -20.97
N ASN A 105 21.23 21.86 -21.28
CA ASN A 105 20.39 22.66 -22.17
C ASN A 105 19.94 23.98 -21.51
N SER A 106 19.71 24.01 -20.19
CA SER A 106 19.37 25.27 -19.49
C SER A 106 20.54 26.26 -19.43
N THR A 107 21.77 25.77 -19.31
CA THR A 107 22.98 26.63 -19.35
C THR A 107 23.27 27.14 -20.77
N LYS A 108 22.94 26.36 -21.81
CA LYS A 108 23.05 26.80 -23.22
C LYS A 108 21.99 27.85 -23.60
N ILE A 109 20.81 27.81 -22.98
CA ILE A 109 19.74 28.82 -23.14
C ILE A 109 20.13 30.17 -22.50
N ASN A 110 21.04 30.19 -21.52
CA ASN A 110 21.50 31.43 -20.88
C ASN A 110 22.56 32.20 -21.68
N GLN A 111 23.05 31.67 -22.81
CA GLN A 111 24.03 32.33 -23.69
C GLN A 111 23.45 32.79 -25.04
N MET A 112 22.15 32.62 -25.29
CA MET A 112 21.47 33.18 -26.46
C MET A 112 20.41 34.17 -26.03
N GLU A 113 20.62 35.43 -26.43
CA GLU A 113 19.99 36.63 -25.90
C GLU A 113 18.47 36.74 -26.09
N SER A 114 17.87 37.46 -25.14
CA SER A 114 16.72 38.37 -25.21
C SER A 114 15.65 38.12 -26.28
N THR A 115 14.48 37.63 -25.83
CA THR A 115 13.12 38.22 -26.04
C THR A 115 11.97 37.22 -25.85
N ASN A 116 12.23 35.91 -25.68
CA ASN A 116 11.18 34.89 -25.46
C ASN A 116 11.04 34.40 -24.00
N THR A 117 11.67 35.08 -23.05
CA THR A 117 11.86 34.61 -21.66
C THR A 117 10.59 34.62 -20.81
N TYR A 118 9.55 35.40 -21.14
CA TYR A 118 8.34 35.47 -20.33
C TYR A 118 7.36 34.29 -20.56
N LYS A 119 7.27 33.77 -21.80
CA LYS A 119 6.41 32.61 -22.14
C LYS A 119 7.04 31.27 -21.79
N LEU A 120 8.35 31.11 -21.95
CA LEU A 120 9.06 29.88 -21.56
C LEU A 120 9.20 29.75 -20.04
N ARG A 121 9.40 30.86 -19.32
CA ARG A 121 9.47 30.85 -17.85
C ARG A 121 8.10 30.59 -17.21
N SER A 122 7.00 31.06 -17.80
CA SER A 122 5.65 30.73 -17.32
C SER A 122 5.29 29.25 -17.56
N GLY A 123 5.66 28.68 -18.71
CA GLY A 123 5.45 27.25 -18.99
C GLY A 123 6.35 26.31 -18.17
N MET A 124 7.60 26.70 -17.91
CA MET A 124 8.51 25.92 -17.07
C MET A 124 8.11 26.00 -15.58
N MET A 125 7.67 27.18 -15.11
CA MET A 125 7.11 27.34 -13.77
C MET A 125 5.78 26.58 -13.61
N SER A 126 4.90 26.60 -14.62
CA SER A 126 3.65 25.83 -14.58
C SER A 126 3.92 24.32 -14.53
N ASN A 127 4.91 23.82 -15.28
CA ASN A 127 5.27 22.41 -15.29
C ASN A 127 5.93 21.95 -13.98
N ILE A 128 6.79 22.78 -13.37
CA ILE A 128 7.33 22.53 -12.04
C ILE A 128 6.22 22.53 -10.99
N CYS A 129 5.31 23.52 -11.03
CA CYS A 129 4.13 23.55 -10.15
C CYS A 129 3.23 22.33 -10.35
N HIS A 130 3.04 21.87 -11.58
CA HIS A 130 2.25 20.69 -11.90
C HIS A 130 2.89 19.40 -11.35
N TRP A 131 4.23 19.27 -11.47
CA TRP A 131 4.96 18.13 -10.94
C TRP A 131 5.02 18.12 -9.41
N CYS A 132 5.23 19.28 -8.78
CA CYS A 132 5.14 19.42 -7.32
C CYS A 132 3.73 19.07 -6.79
N ARG A 133 2.68 19.50 -7.51
CA ARG A 133 1.29 19.17 -7.17
C ARG A 133 1.02 17.68 -7.35
N TYR A 134 1.48 17.07 -8.44
CA TYR A 134 1.37 15.64 -8.69
C TYR A 134 2.11 14.81 -7.62
N TYR A 135 3.34 15.18 -7.27
CA TYR A 135 4.13 14.51 -6.23
C TYR A 135 3.48 14.65 -4.85
N SER A 136 2.97 15.83 -4.51
CA SER A 136 2.19 16.08 -3.29
C SER A 136 0.91 15.23 -3.24
N LEU A 137 0.17 15.13 -4.35
CA LEU A 137 -1.02 14.30 -4.45
C LEU A 137 -0.70 12.80 -4.29
N ASN A 138 0.38 12.32 -4.92
CA ASN A 138 0.84 10.94 -4.76
C ASN A 138 1.26 10.63 -3.32
N ASN A 139 1.98 11.55 -2.66
CA ASN A 139 2.33 11.39 -1.25
C ASN A 139 1.09 11.40 -0.36
N LYS A 140 0.13 12.30 -0.61
CA LYS A 140 -1.14 12.35 0.11
C LYS A 140 -1.96 11.08 -0.11
N GLN A 141 -1.99 10.53 -1.32
CA GLN A 141 -2.66 9.25 -1.60
C GLN A 141 -1.96 8.07 -0.92
N LYS A 142 -0.62 8.06 -0.91
CA LYS A 142 0.17 7.02 -0.25
C LYS A 142 -0.02 7.08 1.27
N GLU A 143 -0.04 8.27 1.85
CA GLU A 143 -0.32 8.51 3.27
C GLU A 143 -1.76 8.14 3.62
N MET A 144 -2.73 8.53 2.80
CA MET A 144 -4.13 8.14 2.96
C MET A 144 -4.28 6.61 2.90
N SER A 145 -3.66 5.96 1.92
CA SER A 145 -3.65 4.49 1.81
C SER A 145 -2.97 3.81 3.01
N TYR A 146 -1.91 4.43 3.54
CA TYR A 146 -1.21 3.95 4.74
C TYR A 146 -2.10 4.05 5.98
N ASN A 147 -2.78 5.18 6.16
CA ASN A 147 -3.72 5.40 7.26
C ASN A 147 -4.91 4.44 7.17
N LYS A 148 -5.50 4.26 5.97
CA LYS A 148 -6.58 3.28 5.74
C LYS A 148 -6.15 1.85 6.04
N PHE A 149 -4.90 1.49 5.73
CA PHE A 149 -4.40 0.17 6.09
C PHE A 149 -4.32 -0.02 7.60
N ASN A 150 -3.81 0.96 8.34
CA ASN A 150 -3.67 0.87 9.79
C ASN A 150 -5.04 0.86 10.49
N GLU A 151 -5.98 1.67 10.01
CA GLU A 151 -7.39 1.66 10.43
C GLU A 151 -8.01 0.27 10.22
N TRP A 152 -7.92 -0.27 9.01
CA TRP A 152 -8.37 -1.63 8.69
C TRP A 152 -7.69 -2.68 9.58
N LEU A 153 -6.38 -2.60 9.77
CA LEU A 153 -5.62 -3.54 10.59
C LEU A 153 -6.07 -3.51 12.06
N ALA A 154 -6.34 -2.32 12.60
CA ALA A 154 -6.85 -2.17 13.96
C ALA A 154 -8.24 -2.82 14.12
N GLY A 155 -9.12 -2.64 13.12
CA GLY A 155 -10.42 -3.31 13.09
C GLY A 155 -10.30 -4.83 13.06
N LEU A 156 -9.43 -5.36 12.21
CA LEU A 156 -9.18 -6.80 12.15
C LEU A 156 -8.59 -7.33 13.46
N MET A 157 -7.69 -6.58 14.10
CA MET A 157 -7.14 -6.91 15.41
C MET A 157 -8.22 -6.95 16.48
N ASP A 158 -9.17 -6.01 16.48
CA ASP A 158 -10.25 -5.95 17.46
C ASP A 158 -11.19 -7.15 17.44
N GLY A 159 -11.32 -7.83 16.29
CA GLY A 159 -12.04 -9.11 16.20
C GLY A 159 -11.13 -10.34 16.34
N ASP A 160 -10.22 -10.56 15.39
CA ASP A 160 -9.46 -11.82 15.24
C ASP A 160 -8.04 -11.80 15.84
N GLY A 161 -7.57 -10.64 16.30
CA GLY A 161 -6.23 -10.50 16.85
C GLY A 161 -6.02 -11.31 18.13
N TYR A 162 -4.75 -11.49 18.53
CA TYR A 162 -4.42 -11.89 19.89
C TYR A 162 -3.05 -11.33 20.27
N LEU A 163 -3.01 -10.32 21.16
CA LEU A 163 -1.78 -9.72 21.68
C LEU A 163 -1.37 -10.48 22.94
N GLN A 164 -0.54 -11.50 22.75
CA GLN A 164 -0.13 -12.38 23.83
C GLN A 164 1.10 -11.81 24.54
N HIS A 165 0.97 -11.57 25.85
CA HIS A 165 2.11 -11.44 26.75
C HIS A 165 2.62 -12.85 27.10
N ARG A 166 3.85 -13.17 26.69
CA ARG A 166 4.45 -14.49 26.87
C ARG A 166 5.15 -14.59 28.23
N LYS A 167 5.38 -15.83 28.70
CA LYS A 167 6.07 -16.11 29.97
C LYS A 167 7.52 -15.63 30.02
N ASP A 168 8.17 -15.53 28.85
CA ASP A 168 9.53 -14.99 28.70
C ASP A 168 9.57 -13.45 28.71
N GLY A 169 8.43 -12.79 28.96
CA GLY A 169 8.30 -11.34 29.03
C GLY A 169 8.25 -10.64 27.67
N TRP A 170 8.22 -11.38 26.56
CA TRP A 170 8.06 -10.83 25.22
C TRP A 170 6.60 -10.82 24.78
N PHE A 171 6.29 -10.00 23.78
CA PHE A 171 4.98 -9.99 23.14
C PHE A 171 4.99 -10.77 21.83
N SER A 172 3.84 -11.34 21.49
CA SER A 172 3.59 -11.89 20.17
C SER A 172 2.15 -11.66 19.74
N THR A 173 1.94 -11.58 18.43
CA THR A 173 0.60 -11.53 17.85
C THR A 173 0.31 -12.79 17.05
N VAL A 174 -0.89 -13.34 17.24
CA VAL A 174 -1.41 -14.43 16.44
C VAL A 174 -2.75 -14.01 15.85
N MET A 175 -2.95 -14.27 14.56
CA MET A 175 -4.25 -14.16 13.90
C MET A 175 -4.52 -15.47 13.18
N THR A 176 -5.74 -15.99 13.30
CA THR A 176 -6.15 -17.20 12.57
C THR A 176 -7.35 -16.86 11.72
N SER A 177 -7.28 -17.15 10.42
CA SER A 177 -8.39 -16.92 9.50
C SER A 177 -8.64 -18.15 8.63
N HIS A 178 -9.76 -18.16 7.93
CA HIS A 178 -10.07 -19.24 6.99
C HIS A 178 -9.08 -19.22 5.81
N ILE A 179 -8.83 -20.37 5.18
CA ILE A 179 -7.81 -20.45 4.11
C ILE A 179 -8.13 -19.52 2.92
N ASN A 180 -9.41 -19.29 2.63
CA ASN A 180 -9.85 -18.36 1.58
C ASN A 180 -9.48 -16.90 1.88
N ASP A 181 -9.11 -16.57 3.12
CA ASP A 181 -8.70 -15.23 3.57
C ASP A 181 -7.17 -15.10 3.71
N GLU A 182 -6.39 -16.06 3.22
CA GLU A 182 -4.94 -16.03 3.34
C GLU A 182 -4.32 -14.72 2.81
N HIS A 183 -4.92 -14.13 1.78
CA HIS A 183 -4.50 -12.86 1.21
C HIS A 183 -4.47 -11.75 2.27
N CYS A 184 -5.46 -11.69 3.17
CA CYS A 184 -5.49 -10.71 4.27
C CYS A 184 -4.24 -10.83 5.13
N LEU A 185 -3.88 -12.06 5.52
CA LEU A 185 -2.71 -12.31 6.36
C LEU A 185 -1.40 -12.06 5.61
N TYR A 186 -1.33 -12.35 4.30
CA TYR A 186 -0.18 -11.98 3.48
C TYR A 186 0.02 -10.46 3.42
N MET A 187 -1.04 -9.66 3.32
CA MET A 187 -0.94 -8.20 3.33
C MET A 187 -0.35 -7.65 4.63
N ILE A 188 -0.63 -8.31 5.75
CA ILE A 188 -0.10 -7.98 7.07
C ILE A 188 1.36 -8.42 7.16
N LYS A 189 1.65 -9.67 6.78
CA LYS A 189 2.99 -10.24 6.75
C LYS A 189 3.96 -9.39 5.91
N ASN A 190 3.52 -8.91 4.75
CA ASN A 190 4.37 -8.11 3.86
C ASN A 190 4.77 -6.74 4.46
N ARG A 191 4.04 -6.25 5.46
CA ARG A 191 4.32 -4.96 6.13
C ARG A 191 5.02 -5.13 7.47
N LEU A 192 4.63 -6.15 8.25
CA LEU A 192 5.12 -6.36 9.62
C LEU A 192 6.18 -7.47 9.72
N GLY A 193 6.38 -8.25 8.66
CA GLY A 193 7.15 -9.49 8.69
C GLY A 193 6.37 -10.63 9.34
N GLY A 194 7.08 -11.56 9.99
CA GLY A 194 6.49 -12.74 10.62
C GLY A 194 6.32 -13.93 9.69
N SER A 195 5.55 -14.93 10.13
CA SER A 195 5.40 -16.21 9.43
C SER A 195 3.94 -16.65 9.37
N MET A 196 3.63 -17.55 8.45
CA MET A 196 2.31 -18.16 8.34
C MET A 196 2.41 -19.67 8.29
N LYS A 197 1.45 -20.35 8.91
CA LYS A 197 1.37 -21.81 8.95
C LYS A 197 -0.07 -22.26 8.76
N LEU A 198 -0.27 -23.37 8.06
CA LEU A 198 -1.56 -24.04 8.00
C LEU A 198 -1.90 -24.64 9.36
N VAL A 199 -3.18 -24.63 9.72
CA VAL A 199 -3.67 -25.24 10.95
C VAL A 199 -4.06 -26.69 10.65
N SER A 200 -3.38 -27.64 11.28
CA SER A 200 -3.64 -29.07 11.06
C SER A 200 -5.10 -29.44 11.30
N GLY A 201 -5.67 -30.23 10.38
CA GLY A 201 -7.06 -30.70 10.43
C GLY A 201 -8.12 -29.60 10.23
N LYS A 202 -7.74 -28.37 9.86
CA LYS A 202 -8.68 -27.26 9.64
C LYS A 202 -8.41 -26.54 8.32
N LYS A 203 -9.45 -26.02 7.67
CA LYS A 203 -9.32 -25.11 6.52
C LYS A 203 -8.95 -23.69 6.97
N ALA A 204 -7.87 -23.57 7.73
CA ALA A 204 -7.46 -22.32 8.35
C ALA A 204 -5.95 -22.11 8.22
N ILE A 205 -5.57 -20.85 8.13
CA ILE A 205 -4.20 -20.39 8.12
C ILE A 205 -3.98 -19.46 9.31
N ARG A 206 -2.79 -19.53 9.90
CA ARG A 206 -2.43 -18.75 11.07
C ARG A 206 -1.19 -17.92 10.81
N TYR A 207 -1.30 -16.63 11.06
CA TYR A 207 -0.22 -15.68 11.05
C TYR A 207 0.39 -15.55 12.45
N TYR A 208 1.71 -15.45 12.48
CA TYR A 208 2.54 -15.37 13.67
C TYR A 208 3.53 -14.21 13.56
N LEU A 209 3.44 -13.28 14.50
CA LEU A 209 4.37 -12.17 14.66
C LEU A 209 5.05 -12.28 16.02
N HIS A 210 6.35 -12.54 16.02
CA HIS A 210 7.14 -12.77 17.24
C HIS A 210 8.40 -11.90 17.33
N ASN A 211 8.83 -11.30 16.23
CA ASN A 211 10.00 -10.42 16.24
C ASN A 211 9.64 -9.09 16.90
N LYS A 212 10.54 -8.60 17.75
CA LYS A 212 10.38 -7.35 18.51
C LYS A 212 10.04 -6.16 17.61
N GLU A 213 10.78 -6.00 16.51
CA GLU A 213 10.61 -4.90 15.55
C GLU A 213 9.21 -4.87 14.96
N GLY A 214 8.71 -6.01 14.48
CA GLY A 214 7.37 -6.08 13.90
C GLY A 214 6.26 -5.87 14.94
N ILE A 215 6.46 -6.28 16.19
CA ILE A 215 5.51 -6.00 17.28
C ILE A 215 5.47 -4.50 17.62
N ILE A 216 6.63 -3.83 17.66
CA ILE A 216 6.69 -2.37 17.88
C ILE A 216 6.07 -1.62 16.69
N ASP A 217 6.34 -2.05 15.45
CA ASP A 217 5.71 -1.46 14.26
C ASP A 217 4.19 -1.64 14.26
N LEU A 218 3.71 -2.86 14.56
CA LEU A 218 2.29 -3.11 14.78
C LEU A 218 1.70 -2.15 15.81
N ALA A 219 2.39 -1.99 16.94
CA ALA A 219 1.90 -1.14 18.02
C ALA A 219 1.78 0.31 17.61
N ASN A 220 2.80 0.86 16.95
CA ASN A 220 2.78 2.23 16.45
C ASN A 220 1.67 2.46 15.43
N ARG A 221 1.35 1.47 14.59
CA ARG A 221 0.29 1.55 13.58
C ARG A 221 -1.10 1.61 14.18
N ILE A 222 -1.38 0.82 15.22
CA ILE A 222 -2.73 0.65 15.78
C ILE A 222 -2.98 1.50 17.03
N ASN A 223 -1.98 2.23 17.52
CA ASN A 223 -2.10 3.07 18.72
C ASN A 223 -3.13 4.19 18.49
N GLY A 224 -4.15 4.26 19.35
CA GLY A 224 -5.29 5.15 19.19
C GLY A 224 -6.35 4.65 18.19
N LEU A 225 -6.28 3.40 17.71
CA LEU A 225 -7.27 2.80 16.79
C LEU A 225 -7.96 1.54 17.33
N ILE A 226 -7.45 0.95 18.42
CA ILE A 226 -8.01 -0.26 19.06
C ILE A 226 -9.17 0.11 19.98
N ARG A 227 -10.32 -0.56 19.85
CA ARG A 227 -11.58 -0.19 20.49
C ARG A 227 -12.19 -1.28 21.36
N THR A 228 -11.91 -2.56 21.12
CA THR A 228 -12.48 -3.64 21.93
C THR A 228 -11.84 -3.62 23.33
N PRO A 229 -12.59 -3.69 24.45
CA PRO A 229 -12.03 -3.58 25.80
C PRO A 229 -10.87 -4.54 26.10
N VAL A 230 -11.03 -5.84 25.78
CA VAL A 230 -9.95 -6.85 25.92
C VAL A 230 -8.75 -6.50 25.03
N ARG A 231 -9.04 -5.97 23.85
CA ARG A 231 -8.13 -5.28 22.93
C ARG A 231 -7.21 -4.30 23.65
N MET A 232 -7.86 -3.30 24.21
CA MET A 232 -7.24 -2.15 24.83
C MET A 232 -6.38 -2.55 26.02
N GLU A 233 -6.84 -3.49 26.85
CA GLU A 233 -6.05 -3.98 28.00
C GLU A 233 -4.75 -4.67 27.55
N GLN A 234 -4.83 -5.61 26.61
CA GLN A 234 -3.64 -6.27 26.07
C GLN A 234 -2.68 -5.27 25.42
N PHE A 235 -3.24 -4.27 24.73
CA PHE A 235 -2.46 -3.23 24.08
C PHE A 235 -1.77 -2.28 25.07
N LYS A 236 -2.44 -1.91 26.18
CA LYS A 236 -1.83 -1.11 27.27
C LYS A 236 -0.63 -1.83 27.89
N MET A 237 -0.74 -3.15 28.11
CA MET A 237 0.40 -3.94 28.61
C MET A 237 1.58 -3.93 27.63
N LEU A 238 1.29 -4.04 26.33
CA LEU A 238 2.31 -3.96 25.29
C LEU A 238 2.98 -2.58 25.28
N CYS A 239 2.18 -1.50 25.35
CA CYS A 239 2.67 -0.13 25.38
C CYS A 239 3.62 0.09 26.56
N ASN A 240 3.23 -0.36 27.76
CA ASN A 240 4.06 -0.27 28.96
C ASN A 240 5.38 -1.05 28.79
N LYS A 241 5.34 -2.24 28.18
CA LYS A 241 6.54 -3.08 28.00
C LYS A 241 7.61 -2.44 27.09
N TYR A 242 7.20 -1.65 26.12
CA TYR A 242 8.09 -1.07 25.10
C TYR A 242 8.17 0.46 25.18
N ASP A 243 7.78 1.05 26.31
CA ASP A 243 7.82 2.50 26.56
C ASP A 243 7.09 3.34 25.48
N ILE A 244 5.98 2.80 24.95
CA ILE A 244 5.12 3.49 23.99
C ILE A 244 4.03 4.24 24.76
N LEU A 245 3.89 5.54 24.52
CA LEU A 245 2.79 6.31 25.08
C LEU A 245 1.45 5.83 24.51
N TYR A 246 0.61 5.23 25.36
CA TYR A 246 -0.72 4.77 24.99
C TYR A 246 -1.63 5.95 24.62
N LYS A 247 -2.37 5.82 23.51
CA LYS A 247 -3.38 6.78 23.08
C LYS A 247 -4.76 6.15 23.17
N ASN A 248 -5.71 6.91 23.73
CA ASN A 248 -7.12 6.53 23.68
C ASN A 248 -7.61 6.47 22.22
N PRO A 249 -8.65 5.68 21.93
CA PRO A 249 -9.16 5.53 20.58
C PRO A 249 -9.68 6.86 20.06
N ILE A 250 -9.30 7.21 18.82
CA ILE A 250 -9.89 8.36 18.13
C ILE A 250 -11.35 8.07 17.80
N GLU A 251 -12.17 9.11 17.80
CA GLU A 251 -13.58 9.00 17.42
C GLU A 251 -13.72 8.40 16.02
N LEU A 252 -14.62 7.43 15.90
CA LEU A 252 -14.87 6.74 14.65
C LEU A 252 -15.73 7.66 13.74
N THR A 253 -15.32 7.79 12.48
CA THR A 253 -16.07 8.54 11.46
C THR A 253 -16.58 7.59 10.39
N PHE A 254 -17.57 8.03 9.59
CA PHE A 254 -18.09 7.22 8.49
C PHE A 254 -16.99 6.74 7.55
N ASP A 255 -16.03 7.60 7.17
CA ASP A 255 -14.97 7.22 6.24
C ASP A 255 -13.85 6.37 6.86
N ASN A 256 -13.82 6.11 8.17
CA ASN A 256 -12.72 5.39 8.81
C ASN A 256 -12.72 3.90 8.44
N ALA A 257 -11.59 3.34 8.01
CA ALA A 257 -11.52 1.95 7.54
C ALA A 257 -11.58 0.89 8.66
N TRP A 258 -11.62 1.28 9.94
CA TRP A 258 -11.71 0.33 11.06
C TRP A 258 -12.92 -0.60 10.93
N PHE A 259 -14.09 -0.08 10.54
CA PHE A 259 -15.28 -0.92 10.38
C PHE A 259 -15.09 -1.99 9.28
N SER A 260 -14.31 -1.71 8.23
CA SER A 260 -14.05 -2.69 7.16
C SER A 260 -13.21 -3.86 7.67
N GLY A 261 -12.19 -3.59 8.49
CA GLY A 261 -11.36 -4.62 9.11
C GLY A 261 -12.12 -5.41 10.17
N PHE A 262 -12.91 -4.72 10.99
CA PHE A 262 -13.74 -5.37 12.02
C PHE A 262 -14.85 -6.24 11.40
N PHE A 263 -15.35 -5.86 10.22
CA PHE A 263 -16.26 -6.70 9.45
C PHE A 263 -15.55 -7.89 8.77
N ASP A 264 -14.30 -7.70 8.31
CA ASP A 264 -13.48 -8.80 7.79
C ASP A 264 -13.21 -9.89 8.85
N SER A 265 -13.16 -9.55 10.15
CA SER A 265 -13.13 -10.55 11.23
C SER A 265 -14.53 -11.06 11.59
N ASP A 266 -15.32 -10.27 12.31
CA ASP A 266 -16.56 -10.71 12.98
C ASP A 266 -17.84 -10.46 12.16
N GLY A 267 -17.70 -9.82 11.00
CA GLY A 267 -18.80 -9.50 10.11
C GLY A 267 -19.37 -10.73 9.40
N THR A 268 -20.70 -10.75 9.27
CA THR A 268 -21.46 -11.77 8.57
C THR A 268 -22.51 -11.12 7.66
N MET A 269 -22.64 -11.63 6.45
CA MET A 269 -23.72 -11.30 5.51
C MET A 269 -24.71 -12.45 5.44
N THR A 270 -25.97 -12.17 5.79
CA THR A 270 -27.05 -13.18 5.79
C THR A 270 -28.19 -12.78 4.86
N LEU A 271 -28.68 -13.73 4.06
CA LEU A 271 -29.91 -13.59 3.28
C LEU A 271 -31.01 -14.37 4.00
N ASN A 272 -32.09 -13.69 4.38
CA ASN A 272 -33.29 -14.34 4.86
C ASN A 272 -34.18 -14.74 3.67
N SER A 273 -34.28 -16.04 3.40
CA SER A 273 -35.06 -16.59 2.29
C SER A 273 -36.56 -16.30 2.37
N THR A 274 -37.11 -16.20 3.59
CA THR A 274 -38.53 -15.96 3.81
C THR A 274 -38.87 -14.48 3.60
N THR A 275 -38.16 -13.59 4.29
CA THR A 275 -38.42 -12.15 4.21
C THR A 275 -37.79 -11.51 2.97
N LYS A 276 -36.91 -12.23 2.25
CA LYS A 276 -36.14 -11.74 1.11
C LYS A 276 -35.43 -10.44 1.49
N ARG A 277 -34.62 -10.51 2.55
CA ARG A 277 -33.82 -9.38 3.06
C ARG A 277 -32.40 -9.82 3.30
N ILE A 278 -31.46 -8.99 2.88
CA ILE A 278 -30.05 -9.12 3.24
C ILE A 278 -29.78 -8.28 4.47
N GLU A 279 -28.99 -8.82 5.38
CA GLU A 279 -28.53 -8.13 6.59
C GLU A 279 -27.01 -8.28 6.74
N LEU A 280 -26.36 -7.16 7.04
CA LEU A 280 -25.01 -7.11 7.57
C LEU A 280 -25.09 -7.22 9.09
N ARG A 281 -24.32 -8.13 9.66
CA ARG A 281 -24.32 -8.41 11.10
C ARG A 281 -22.90 -8.45 11.63
N ILE A 282 -22.68 -7.87 12.80
CA ILE A 282 -21.46 -8.10 13.60
C ILE A 282 -21.92 -8.62 14.95
N THR A 283 -21.33 -9.71 15.43
CA THR A 283 -21.63 -10.26 16.77
C THR A 283 -20.39 -10.17 17.64
N GLN A 284 -20.51 -9.60 18.84
CA GLN A 284 -19.39 -9.41 19.75
C GLN A 284 -19.80 -9.66 21.20
N LYS A 285 -18.86 -10.04 22.06
CA LYS A 285 -19.09 -10.21 23.50
C LYS A 285 -19.28 -8.87 24.21
N TYR A 286 -18.56 -7.85 23.76
CA TYR A 286 -18.56 -6.49 24.29
C TYR A 286 -19.48 -5.60 23.44
N MET A 287 -20.27 -4.76 24.09
CA MET A 287 -21.30 -3.94 23.44
C MET A 287 -20.73 -2.60 22.93
N GLU A 288 -19.70 -2.10 23.60
CA GLU A 288 -19.04 -0.81 23.38
C GLU A 288 -18.66 -0.56 21.91
N PRO A 289 -17.90 -1.45 21.22
CA PRO A 289 -17.56 -1.22 19.81
C PRO A 289 -18.80 -1.23 18.89
N LEU A 290 -19.88 -1.92 19.26
CA LEU A 290 -21.11 -1.96 18.46
C LEU A 290 -21.92 -0.68 18.62
N LEU A 291 -21.91 -0.06 19.81
CA LEU A 291 -22.54 1.23 20.05
C LEU A 291 -21.84 2.36 19.29
N GLU A 292 -20.51 2.30 19.12
CA GLU A 292 -19.81 3.22 18.23
C GLU A 292 -20.29 3.09 16.78
N LEU A 293 -20.54 1.87 16.30
CA LEU A 293 -21.09 1.64 14.97
C LEU A 293 -22.53 2.16 14.83
N GLU A 294 -23.37 1.97 15.84
CA GLU A 294 -24.77 2.44 15.83
C GLU A 294 -24.89 3.96 15.71
N LYS A 295 -23.93 4.72 16.25
CA LYS A 295 -23.89 6.19 16.12
C LYS A 295 -23.64 6.67 14.69
N ILE A 296 -22.92 5.88 13.89
CA ILE A 296 -22.42 6.28 12.58
C ILE A 296 -23.26 5.67 11.45
N TYR A 297 -23.68 4.43 11.65
CA TYR A 297 -24.29 3.63 10.62
C TYR A 297 -25.76 3.35 10.95
N PRO A 298 -26.65 3.30 9.94
CA PRO A 298 -28.09 3.11 10.13
C PRO A 298 -28.47 1.64 10.43
N GLY A 299 -27.80 1.03 11.40
CA GLY A 299 -28.13 -0.25 12.00
C GLY A 299 -28.57 -0.09 13.46
N ASN A 300 -28.84 -1.21 14.13
CA ASN A 300 -29.21 -1.20 15.54
C ASN A 300 -28.46 -2.30 16.29
N VAL A 301 -28.20 -2.08 17.57
CA VAL A 301 -27.57 -3.04 18.47
C VAL A 301 -28.62 -3.77 19.29
N TYR A 302 -28.54 -5.10 19.29
CA TYR A 302 -29.43 -5.97 20.03
C TYR A 302 -28.65 -6.90 20.94
N MET A 303 -29.19 -7.16 22.13
CA MET A 303 -28.73 -8.28 22.94
C MET A 303 -29.11 -9.59 22.26
N HIS A 304 -28.15 -10.48 22.10
CA HIS A 304 -28.32 -11.81 21.52
C HIS A 304 -27.97 -12.89 22.54
N GLN A 305 -29.00 -13.57 23.05
CA GLN A 305 -28.86 -14.71 23.94
C GLN A 305 -29.03 -16.01 23.13
N ARG A 306 -28.10 -16.95 23.29
CA ARG A 306 -28.25 -18.29 22.71
C ARG A 306 -29.25 -19.09 23.55
N LYS A 307 -30.27 -19.66 22.88
CA LYS A 307 -31.32 -20.46 23.52
C LYS A 307 -30.79 -21.60 24.39
N THR A 308 -29.63 -22.17 24.04
CA THR A 308 -29.02 -23.33 24.70
C THR A 308 -28.08 -22.98 25.85
N ASN A 309 -27.67 -21.72 26.02
CA ASN A 309 -26.73 -21.37 27.09
C ASN A 309 -26.90 -19.91 27.53
N LYS A 310 -27.77 -19.68 28.53
CA LYS A 310 -28.12 -18.34 29.06
C LYS A 310 -26.92 -17.57 29.64
N LEU A 311 -25.82 -18.26 29.95
CA LEU A 311 -24.61 -17.67 30.55
C LEU A 311 -23.74 -16.90 29.55
N ASN A 312 -23.92 -17.09 28.23
CA ASN A 312 -23.14 -16.40 27.21
C ASN A 312 -24.00 -15.37 26.48
N THR A 313 -24.16 -14.21 27.11
CA THR A 313 -24.72 -13.01 26.46
C THR A 313 -23.72 -12.50 25.42
N SER A 314 -24.22 -12.25 24.22
CA SER A 314 -23.49 -11.54 23.16
C SER A 314 -24.35 -10.38 22.67
N TYR A 315 -23.74 -9.46 21.94
CA TYR A 315 -24.42 -8.32 21.34
C TYR A 315 -24.26 -8.41 19.83
N ARG A 316 -25.26 -7.90 19.11
CA ARG A 316 -25.27 -7.93 17.65
C ARG A 316 -25.67 -6.58 17.09
N PHE A 317 -24.79 -5.99 16.28
CA PHE A 317 -25.14 -4.90 15.39
C PHE A 317 -25.76 -5.48 14.12
N VAL A 318 -26.92 -4.97 13.69
CA VAL A 318 -27.63 -5.41 12.48
C VAL A 318 -28.02 -4.22 11.61
N MET A 319 -27.67 -4.29 10.34
CA MET A 319 -28.09 -3.34 9.31
C MET A 319 -28.71 -4.09 8.13
N GLY A 320 -29.92 -3.69 7.70
CA GLY A 320 -30.63 -4.36 6.60
C GLY A 320 -31.73 -3.53 5.95
N ARG A 321 -31.66 -2.19 6.07
CA ARG A 321 -32.50 -1.27 5.30
C ARG A 321 -31.89 -1.14 3.91
N GLU A 322 -32.71 -1.23 2.86
CA GLU A 322 -32.22 -1.24 1.47
C GLU A 322 -31.42 0.02 1.11
N LEU A 323 -31.94 1.21 1.42
CA LEU A 323 -31.22 2.47 1.19
C LEU A 323 -29.86 2.52 1.93
N ALA A 324 -29.82 1.98 3.16
CA ALA A 324 -28.58 1.87 3.92
C ALA A 324 -27.57 0.92 3.26
N MET A 325 -28.04 -0.20 2.69
CA MET A 325 -27.19 -1.14 1.95
C MET A 325 -26.57 -0.49 0.71
N TYR A 326 -27.35 0.27 -0.06
CA TYR A 326 -26.79 1.03 -1.18
C TYR A 326 -25.76 2.06 -0.71
N ASN A 327 -26.07 2.84 0.32
CA ASN A 327 -25.16 3.85 0.85
C ASN A 327 -23.83 3.25 1.33
N ILE A 328 -23.87 2.12 2.05
CA ILE A 328 -22.64 1.51 2.56
C ILE A 328 -21.81 0.88 1.44
N ILE A 329 -22.45 0.31 0.41
CA ILE A 329 -21.73 -0.27 -0.72
C ILE A 329 -21.10 0.84 -1.56
N ASP A 330 -21.83 1.91 -1.85
CA ASP A 330 -21.44 2.92 -2.83
C ASP A 330 -20.58 4.04 -2.26
N ASN A 331 -20.73 4.35 -0.97
CA ASN A 331 -19.99 5.46 -0.37
C ASN A 331 -18.92 4.99 0.62
N TYR A 332 -19.16 3.88 1.33
CA TYR A 332 -18.19 3.37 2.32
C TYR A 332 -17.23 2.33 1.73
N PHE A 333 -17.74 1.18 1.25
CA PHE A 333 -16.88 0.06 0.85
C PHE A 333 -16.09 0.29 -0.45
N ILE A 334 -16.45 1.29 -1.25
CA ILE A 334 -15.60 1.74 -2.38
C ILE A 334 -14.26 2.29 -1.85
N ASN A 335 -14.33 3.12 -0.80
CA ASN A 335 -13.16 3.78 -0.23
C ASN A 335 -12.44 2.91 0.82
N ASN A 336 -13.20 2.07 1.51
CA ASN A 336 -12.74 1.19 2.58
C ASN A 336 -13.09 -0.27 2.26
N PRO A 337 -12.45 -0.89 1.24
CA PRO A 337 -12.84 -2.20 0.76
C PRO A 337 -12.60 -3.27 1.81
N LEU A 338 -13.53 -4.23 1.87
CA LEU A 338 -13.28 -5.52 2.49
C LEU A 338 -12.11 -6.20 1.78
N ARG A 339 -11.30 -6.93 2.54
CA ARG A 339 -10.11 -7.62 2.03
C ARG A 339 -10.23 -9.13 2.11
N SER A 340 -11.20 -9.62 2.87
CA SER A 340 -11.57 -11.04 2.99
C SER A 340 -12.41 -11.51 1.79
N TYR A 341 -12.68 -12.82 1.75
CA TYR A 341 -13.58 -13.45 0.77
C TYR A 341 -15.00 -12.87 0.85
N LYS A 342 -15.37 -12.22 1.96
CA LYS A 342 -16.67 -11.56 2.15
C LYS A 342 -16.95 -10.53 1.06
N THR A 343 -15.93 -9.92 0.46
CA THR A 343 -16.06 -9.02 -0.70
C THR A 343 -16.87 -9.66 -1.84
N LYS A 344 -16.70 -10.96 -2.10
CA LYS A 344 -17.44 -11.67 -3.16
C LYS A 344 -18.95 -11.66 -2.93
N ARG A 345 -19.37 -11.73 -1.67
CA ARG A 345 -20.78 -11.69 -1.29
C ARG A 345 -21.30 -10.25 -1.20
N LEU A 346 -20.46 -9.29 -0.80
CA LEU A 346 -20.82 -7.88 -0.76
C LEU A 346 -21.24 -7.35 -2.15
N VAL A 347 -20.48 -7.69 -3.19
CA VAL A 347 -20.75 -7.20 -4.56
C VAL A 347 -22.04 -7.75 -5.18
N THR A 348 -22.59 -8.85 -4.66
CA THR A 348 -23.85 -9.43 -5.17
C THR A 348 -25.10 -8.84 -4.51
N ILE A 349 -24.95 -8.00 -3.48
CA ILE A 349 -26.10 -7.39 -2.79
C ILE A 349 -26.91 -6.48 -3.72
N LYS A 350 -26.27 -5.75 -4.64
CA LYS A 350 -26.99 -4.94 -5.63
C LYS A 350 -27.78 -5.80 -6.61
N GLU A 351 -27.19 -6.89 -7.08
CA GLU A 351 -27.83 -7.88 -7.95
C GLU A 351 -29.10 -8.45 -7.28
N PHE A 352 -29.00 -8.75 -5.98
CA PHE A 352 -30.14 -9.18 -5.17
C PHE A 352 -31.30 -8.18 -5.18
N TYR A 353 -31.04 -6.91 -4.87
CA TYR A 353 -32.10 -5.90 -4.80
C TYR A 353 -32.72 -5.63 -6.18
N ASN A 354 -31.91 -5.63 -7.24
CA ASN A 354 -32.43 -5.54 -8.60
C ASN A 354 -33.42 -6.67 -8.93
N LEU A 355 -33.02 -7.93 -8.68
CA LEU A 355 -33.90 -9.08 -8.94
C LEU A 355 -35.12 -9.10 -8.02
N LYS A 356 -34.97 -8.66 -6.77
CA LYS A 356 -36.08 -8.53 -5.82
C LYS A 356 -37.10 -7.49 -6.30
N ASN A 357 -36.65 -6.32 -6.76
CA ASN A 357 -37.52 -5.23 -7.22
C ASN A 357 -38.27 -5.62 -8.50
N LEU A 358 -37.66 -6.45 -9.36
CA LEU A 358 -38.32 -7.07 -10.52
C LEU A 358 -39.28 -8.22 -10.16
N LYS A 359 -39.41 -8.59 -8.88
CA LYS A 359 -40.15 -9.76 -8.40
C LYS A 359 -39.73 -11.04 -9.14
N ALA A 360 -38.45 -11.16 -9.47
CA ALA A 360 -37.91 -12.27 -10.28
C ALA A 360 -38.22 -13.65 -9.68
N TYR A 361 -38.39 -13.72 -8.36
CA TYR A 361 -38.73 -14.92 -7.62
C TYR A 361 -40.18 -15.41 -7.80
N ASP A 362 -41.10 -14.59 -8.27
CA ASP A 362 -42.53 -14.93 -8.44
C ASP A 362 -42.84 -15.55 -9.82
N TYR A 363 -41.92 -15.44 -10.77
CA TYR A 363 -42.08 -16.00 -12.11
C TYR A 363 -41.97 -17.54 -12.13
N PRO A 364 -42.56 -18.22 -13.13
CA PRO A 364 -42.41 -19.67 -13.31
C PRO A 364 -40.98 -20.06 -13.70
N ASP A 365 -40.57 -21.30 -13.41
CA ASP A 365 -39.18 -21.78 -13.54
C ASP A 365 -38.60 -21.72 -14.96
N ASN A 366 -39.46 -21.74 -15.98
CA ASN A 366 -39.05 -21.59 -17.38
C ASN A 366 -38.72 -20.12 -17.76
N HIS A 367 -39.18 -19.14 -16.98
CA HIS A 367 -39.00 -17.72 -17.24
C HIS A 367 -37.57 -17.24 -16.96
N VAL A 368 -37.06 -16.33 -17.80
CA VAL A 368 -35.67 -15.83 -17.71
C VAL A 368 -35.37 -15.19 -16.35
N LEU A 369 -36.29 -14.39 -15.81
CA LEU A 369 -36.11 -13.75 -14.49
C LEU A 369 -36.04 -14.77 -13.35
N LYS A 370 -36.84 -15.84 -13.39
CA LYS A 370 -36.80 -16.90 -12.39
C LYS A 370 -35.48 -17.65 -12.43
N LYS A 371 -34.98 -17.96 -13.63
CA LYS A 371 -33.65 -18.55 -13.83
C LYS A 371 -32.54 -17.66 -13.28
N ALA A 372 -32.61 -16.34 -13.52
CA ALA A 372 -31.65 -15.39 -12.96
C ALA A 372 -31.67 -15.36 -11.42
N TRP A 373 -32.87 -15.41 -10.81
CA TRP A 373 -33.00 -15.51 -9.35
C TRP A 373 -32.42 -16.81 -8.78
N ILE A 374 -32.69 -17.95 -9.42
CA ILE A 374 -32.12 -19.24 -9.01
C ILE A 374 -30.59 -19.22 -9.14
N TYR A 375 -30.07 -18.68 -10.24
CA TYR A 375 -28.63 -18.52 -10.44
C TYR A 375 -27.99 -17.65 -9.34
N PHE A 376 -28.60 -16.50 -9.03
CA PHE A 376 -28.16 -15.65 -7.93
C PHE A 376 -28.14 -16.41 -6.60
N LYS A 377 -29.20 -17.17 -6.26
CA LYS A 377 -29.25 -17.95 -5.01
C LYS A 377 -28.13 -18.98 -4.93
N ASN A 378 -27.94 -19.76 -6.00
CA ASN A 378 -26.87 -20.77 -6.05
C ASN A 378 -25.49 -20.13 -5.90
N LYS A 379 -25.28 -18.98 -6.54
CA LYS A 379 -24.05 -18.18 -6.41
C LYS A 379 -23.88 -17.66 -4.97
N TRP A 380 -24.94 -17.17 -4.34
CA TRP A 380 -24.92 -16.66 -2.97
C TRP A 380 -24.58 -17.74 -1.94
N ASP A 381 -25.15 -18.94 -2.10
CA ASP A 381 -24.96 -20.08 -1.20
C ASP A 381 -23.59 -20.75 -1.37
N TYR A 382 -22.99 -20.63 -2.57
CA TYR A 382 -21.66 -21.17 -2.87
C TYR A 382 -20.51 -20.30 -2.32
N ILE A 383 -20.66 -18.96 -2.39
CA ILE A 383 -19.71 -18.00 -1.80
C ILE A 383 -19.77 -18.11 -0.29
#